data_AF-A0A7W1GJ54-F1
#
_entry.id   AF-A0A7W1GJ54-F1
#
_cell.length_a   1.000
_cell.length_b   1.000
_cell.length_c   1.000
_cell.angle_alpha   90.00
_cell.angle_beta   90.00
_cell.angle_gamma   90.00
#
_symmetry.space_group_name_H-M   'P 1'
#
loop_
_entity.id
_entity.type
_entity.pdbx_description
1 polymer ?
#
loop_
_entity_poly.entity_id
_entity_poly.type
_entity_poly.pdbx_seq_one_letter_code
_entity_poly.pdbx_strand_id
1 'polypeptide(L)'
;MATADVLDEHGDNAVLRERVSEPGDGRVLVVDAGGSLRRALIGDMVAGAAHDKGWAGIVVWGCVRDVAALRELPLGIKALGSNPRPSSKAGAGEVDVPVTFRGVNYRPGAMLYSDDDGIAVIE
;
A
#
# COMPACT_ATOMS: atom_id res chain seq x y z
N MET A 1 -11.53 0.16 10.01
CA MET A 1 -10.98 1.28 10.81
C MET A 1 -9.58 0.88 11.23
N ALA A 2 -8.56 1.61 10.82
CA ALA A 2 -7.17 1.26 11.05
C ALA A 2 -6.31 2.52 11.11
N THR A 3 -5.21 2.51 11.87
CA THR A 3 -4.22 3.58 11.80
C THR A 3 -3.35 3.41 10.55
N ALA A 4 -2.98 4.54 9.94
CA ALA A 4 -2.16 4.57 8.74
C ALA A 4 -0.68 4.45 9.06
N ASP A 5 0.02 3.72 8.21
CA ASP A 5 1.48 3.63 8.11
C ASP A 5 1.85 4.07 6.70
N VAL A 6 2.87 4.89 6.49
CA VAL A 6 3.00 5.66 5.24
C VAL A 6 4.39 5.52 4.61
N LEU A 7 4.43 5.22 3.31
CA LEU A 7 5.63 5.02 2.50
C LEU A 7 5.62 5.89 1.24
N ASP A 8 6.77 6.44 0.85
CA ASP A 8 7.02 7.01 -0.49
C ASP A 8 8.05 6.15 -1.24
N GLU A 9 7.60 5.39 -2.23
CA GLU A 9 8.35 4.25 -2.79
C GLU A 9 9.09 4.56 -4.10
N HIS A 10 8.97 5.75 -4.72
CA HIS A 10 9.76 6.15 -5.90
C HIS A 10 9.86 5.13 -7.08
N GLY A 11 8.97 4.13 -7.15
CA GLY A 11 9.01 3.03 -8.13
C GLY A 11 9.86 1.80 -7.75
N ASP A 12 10.37 1.76 -6.53
CA ASP A 12 11.01 0.62 -5.88
C ASP A 12 10.05 -0.08 -4.92
N ASN A 13 10.32 -1.31 -4.47
CA ASN A 13 9.49 -1.93 -3.41
C ASN A 13 10.30 -2.64 -2.33
N ALA A 14 11.59 -2.33 -2.20
CA ALA A 14 12.42 -2.93 -1.16
C ALA A 14 11.92 -2.54 0.24
N VAL A 15 11.69 -1.25 0.48
CA VAL A 15 11.21 -0.72 1.76
C VAL A 15 9.82 -1.26 2.08
N LEU A 16 8.89 -1.24 1.11
CA LEU A 16 7.58 -1.87 1.21
C LEU A 16 7.63 -3.33 1.68
N ARG A 17 8.55 -4.13 1.13
CA ARG A 17 8.69 -5.55 1.49
C ARG A 17 9.13 -5.75 2.94
N GLU A 18 10.04 -4.91 3.40
CA GLU A 18 10.48 -4.93 4.79
C GLU A 18 9.33 -4.56 5.71
N ARG A 19 8.59 -3.48 5.38
CA ARG A 19 7.49 -3.00 6.20
C ARG A 19 6.33 -3.99 6.31
N VAL A 20 5.90 -4.64 5.21
CA VAL A 20 4.84 -5.65 5.29
C VAL A 20 5.24 -6.91 6.06
N SER A 21 6.54 -7.11 6.32
CA SER A 21 7.04 -8.25 7.09
C SER A 21 7.00 -8.02 8.61
N GLU A 22 6.75 -6.77 9.04
CA GLU A 22 6.55 -6.37 10.43
C GLU A 22 5.09 -6.57 10.87
N PRO A 23 4.80 -6.69 12.18
CA PRO A 23 3.44 -6.77 12.68
C PRO A 23 2.56 -5.61 12.22
N GLY A 24 1.49 -5.95 11.52
CA GLY A 24 0.52 -5.00 11.01
C GLY A 24 -0.42 -4.48 12.10
N ASP A 25 -0.74 -5.29 13.12
CA ASP A 25 -1.61 -4.92 14.25
C ASP A 25 -2.94 -4.26 13.82
N GLY A 26 -3.51 -4.72 12.71
CA GLY A 26 -4.74 -4.17 12.14
C GLY A 26 -4.58 -2.79 11.47
N ARG A 27 -3.35 -2.32 11.25
CA ARG A 27 -3.03 -1.07 10.55
C ARG A 27 -3.25 -1.18 9.05
N VAL A 28 -3.35 -0.02 8.39
CA VAL A 28 -3.39 0.08 6.92
C VAL A 28 -2.10 0.70 6.44
N LEU A 29 -1.47 0.08 5.44
CA LEU A 29 -0.29 0.62 4.79
C LEU A 29 -0.72 1.53 3.64
N VAL A 30 -0.22 2.76 3.60
CA VAL A 30 -0.45 3.76 2.56
C VAL A 30 0.86 3.96 1.80
N VAL A 31 0.83 3.73 0.49
CA VAL A 31 2.01 3.71 -0.37
C VAL A 31 1.85 4.75 -1.46
N ASP A 32 2.70 5.77 -1.46
CA ASP A 32 2.84 6.71 -2.56
C ASP A 32 3.83 6.14 -3.60
N ALA A 33 3.35 5.90 -4.82
CA ALA A 33 4.18 5.48 -5.96
C ALA A 33 4.21 6.56 -7.07
N GLY A 34 3.90 7.80 -6.72
CA GLY A 34 3.75 8.92 -7.64
C GLY A 34 2.59 8.75 -8.63
N GLY A 35 1.64 7.85 -8.36
CA GLY A 35 0.52 7.55 -9.26
C GLY A 35 0.95 6.80 -10.53
N SER A 36 2.18 6.25 -10.55
CA SER A 36 2.73 5.57 -11.72
C SER A 36 2.00 4.26 -12.00
N LEU A 37 1.54 4.09 -13.25
CA LEU A 37 0.99 2.83 -13.76
C LEU A 37 2.01 1.99 -14.53
N ARG A 38 3.30 2.39 -14.55
CA ARG A 38 4.33 1.76 -15.39
C ARG A 38 4.88 0.45 -14.81
N ARG A 39 4.82 0.28 -13.48
CA ARG A 39 5.36 -0.86 -12.73
C ARG A 39 4.55 -1.08 -11.46
N ALA A 40 4.20 -2.33 -11.18
CA ALA A 40 3.48 -2.71 -9.99
C ALA A 40 4.39 -2.79 -8.76
N LEU A 41 3.97 -2.17 -7.66
CA LEU A 41 4.66 -2.25 -6.37
C LEU A 41 4.29 -3.53 -5.60
N ILE A 42 3.04 -3.97 -5.75
CA ILE A 42 2.47 -5.09 -4.99
C ILE A 42 1.97 -6.17 -5.95
N GLY A 43 2.30 -7.41 -5.64
CA GLY A 43 1.68 -8.61 -6.19
C GLY A 43 1.28 -9.56 -5.07
N ASP A 44 0.86 -10.76 -5.44
CA ASP A 44 0.36 -11.79 -4.53
C ASP A 44 1.26 -12.08 -3.32
N MET A 45 2.58 -12.22 -3.53
CA MET A 45 3.54 -12.54 -2.47
C MET A 45 3.64 -11.42 -1.42
N VAL A 46 3.62 -10.16 -1.85
CA VAL A 46 3.75 -9.01 -0.93
C VAL A 46 2.44 -8.82 -0.15
N ALA A 47 1.30 -8.95 -0.84
CA ALA A 47 0.00 -8.90 -0.20
C ALA A 47 -0.23 -10.08 0.78
N GLY A 48 0.20 -11.28 0.42
CA GLY A 48 0.15 -12.45 1.29
C GLY A 48 0.97 -12.26 2.56
N ALA A 49 2.20 -11.74 2.44
CA ALA A 49 3.01 -11.40 3.61
C ALA A 49 2.33 -10.37 4.52
N ALA A 50 1.71 -9.32 3.95
CA ALA A 50 0.97 -8.33 4.73
C ALA A 50 -0.23 -8.95 5.46
N HIS A 51 -1.00 -9.80 4.78
CA HIS A 51 -2.10 -10.55 5.39
C HIS A 51 -1.60 -11.40 6.58
N ASP A 52 -0.53 -12.19 6.37
CA ASP A 52 0.01 -13.10 7.38
C ASP A 52 0.56 -12.36 8.61
N LYS A 53 0.89 -11.08 8.45
CA LYS A 53 1.35 -10.19 9.52
C LYS A 53 0.24 -9.37 10.16
N GLY A 54 -1.01 -9.59 9.78
CA GLY A 54 -2.18 -8.95 10.41
C GLY A 54 -2.39 -7.50 9.99
N TRP A 55 -1.94 -7.10 8.80
CA TRP A 55 -2.34 -5.82 8.22
C TRP A 55 -3.83 -5.87 7.83
N ALA A 56 -4.56 -4.78 8.06
CA ALA A 56 -5.97 -4.69 7.66
C ALA A 56 -6.14 -4.38 6.17
N GLY A 57 -5.15 -3.73 5.55
CA GLY A 57 -5.17 -3.44 4.13
C GLY A 57 -4.01 -2.60 3.64
N ILE A 58 -3.98 -2.37 2.32
CA ILE A 58 -2.98 -1.58 1.63
C ILE A 58 -3.64 -0.62 0.62
N VAL A 59 -3.30 0.66 0.71
CA VAL A 59 -3.69 1.70 -0.25
C VAL A 59 -2.45 2.06 -1.07
N VAL A 60 -2.53 1.96 -2.40
CA VAL A 60 -1.42 2.25 -3.30
C VAL A 60 -1.82 3.37 -4.25
N TRP A 61 -1.17 4.52 -4.14
CA TRP A 61 -1.20 5.56 -5.17
C TRP A 61 -0.26 5.16 -6.32
N GLY A 62 -0.66 4.11 -7.04
CA GLY A 62 0.10 3.41 -8.08
C GLY A 62 -0.65 2.19 -8.60
N CYS A 63 0.05 1.26 -9.26
CA CYS A 63 -0.55 0.01 -9.73
C CYS A 63 -0.06 -1.24 -8.99
N VAL A 64 -0.85 -2.31 -9.10
CA VAL A 64 -0.58 -3.65 -8.55
C VAL A 64 -0.50 -4.69 -9.67
N ARG A 65 -0.23 -5.95 -9.33
CA ARG A 65 -0.29 -7.10 -10.25
C ARG A 65 -0.92 -8.30 -9.56
N ASP A 66 -1.09 -9.40 -10.29
CA ASP A 66 -1.66 -10.64 -9.77
C ASP A 66 -3.11 -10.47 -9.26
N VAL A 67 -3.88 -9.59 -9.90
CA VAL A 67 -5.23 -9.16 -9.45
C VAL A 67 -6.24 -10.29 -9.23
N ALA A 68 -6.06 -11.44 -9.88
CA ALA A 68 -6.89 -12.61 -9.63
C ALA A 68 -6.61 -13.20 -8.25
N ALA A 69 -5.33 -13.37 -7.88
CA ALA A 69 -4.94 -13.83 -6.56
C ALA A 69 -5.25 -12.80 -5.48
N LEU A 70 -5.02 -11.51 -5.75
CA LEU A 70 -5.31 -10.43 -4.79
C LEU A 70 -6.79 -10.36 -4.39
N ARG A 71 -7.72 -10.76 -5.25
CA ARG A 71 -9.17 -10.78 -4.95
C ARG A 71 -9.58 -11.85 -3.95
N GLU A 72 -8.81 -12.94 -3.87
CA GLU A 72 -9.10 -14.07 -2.98
C GLU A 72 -8.44 -13.90 -1.60
N LEU A 73 -7.55 -12.90 -1.45
CA LEU A 73 -6.89 -12.58 -0.18
C LEU A 73 -7.86 -11.83 0.74
N PRO A 74 -8.01 -12.22 2.02
CA PRO A 74 -8.81 -11.48 2.99
C PRO A 74 -8.02 -10.27 3.53
N LEU A 75 -7.62 -9.38 2.61
CA LEU A 75 -6.86 -8.16 2.85
C LEU A 75 -7.45 -7.05 1.96
N GLY A 76 -7.78 -5.89 2.54
CA GLY A 76 -8.28 -4.76 1.76
C GLY A 76 -7.17 -4.19 0.86
N ILE A 77 -7.40 -4.07 -0.44
CA ILE A 77 -6.41 -3.48 -1.37
C ILE A 77 -7.08 -2.45 -2.27
N LYS A 78 -6.59 -1.21 -2.25
CA LYS A 78 -6.98 -0.16 -3.20
C LYS A 78 -5.78 0.31 -3.99
N ALA A 79 -5.93 0.38 -5.31
CA ALA A 79 -4.89 0.83 -6.24
C ALA A 79 -5.52 1.49 -7.47
N LEU A 80 -4.72 2.19 -8.27
CA LEU A 80 -5.19 2.89 -9.48
C LEU A 80 -5.43 1.97 -10.68
N GLY A 81 -4.88 0.76 -10.64
CA GLY A 81 -5.02 -0.22 -11.70
C GLY A 81 -3.99 -1.33 -11.58
N SER A 82 -3.81 -2.08 -12.66
CA SER A 82 -2.89 -3.21 -12.71
C SER A 82 -1.86 -3.10 -13.83
N ASN A 83 -0.64 -3.57 -13.57
CA ASN A 83 0.40 -3.75 -14.59
C ASN A 83 1.26 -4.97 -14.26
N PRO A 84 1.45 -5.94 -15.17
CA PRO A 84 2.22 -7.16 -14.88
C PRO A 84 3.72 -6.90 -14.62
N ARG A 85 4.25 -5.75 -15.06
CA ARG A 85 5.67 -5.42 -14.92
C ARG A 85 6.01 -5.10 -13.47
N PRO A 86 6.98 -5.78 -12.84
CA PRO A 86 7.37 -5.50 -11.46
C PRO A 86 8.18 -4.19 -11.32
N SER A 87 8.14 -3.63 -10.11
CA SER A 87 9.03 -2.55 -9.62
C SER A 87 10.50 -2.96 -9.59
N SER A 88 11.39 -1.99 -9.35
CA SER A 88 12.78 -2.26 -8.95
C SER A 88 12.87 -2.67 -7.47
N LYS A 89 14.08 -3.04 -7.04
CA LYS A 89 14.43 -3.46 -5.67
C LYS A 89 15.79 -2.88 -5.23
N ALA A 90 16.05 -1.64 -5.61
CA ALA A 90 17.27 -0.90 -5.36
C ALA A 90 17.33 -0.26 -3.96
N GLY A 91 16.26 -0.32 -3.15
CA GLY A 91 16.28 0.21 -1.78
C GLY A 91 15.94 1.70 -1.67
N ALA A 92 15.30 2.27 -2.68
CA ALA A 92 14.84 3.66 -2.62
C ALA A 92 13.47 3.75 -1.93
N GLY A 93 13.28 4.76 -1.10
CA GLY A 93 11.99 5.10 -0.50
C GLY A 93 12.13 5.63 0.93
N GLU A 94 11.07 6.23 1.43
CA GLU A 94 10.99 6.79 2.79
C GLU A 94 9.83 6.16 3.56
N VAL A 95 10.05 5.90 4.86
CA VAL A 95 9.05 5.32 5.79
C VAL A 95 8.62 6.37 6.79
N ASP A 96 7.37 6.31 7.22
CA ASP A 96 6.79 7.15 8.26
C ASP A 96 6.87 8.65 7.91
N VAL A 97 6.78 8.95 6.61
CA VAL A 97 6.71 10.32 6.07
C VAL A 97 5.29 10.65 5.62
N PRO A 98 4.78 11.88 5.87
CA PRO A 98 3.51 12.31 5.31
C PRO A 98 3.53 12.31 3.78
N VAL A 99 2.49 11.76 3.16
CA VAL A 99 2.31 11.82 1.69
C VAL A 99 0.99 12.51 1.35
N THR A 100 0.93 13.14 0.19
CA THR A 100 -0.28 13.83 -0.27
C THR A 100 -0.58 13.45 -1.70
N PHE A 101 -1.72 12.80 -1.92
CA PHE A 101 -2.23 12.53 -3.25
C PHE A 101 -3.71 12.88 -3.32
N ARG A 102 -4.13 13.40 -4.49
CA ARG A 102 -5.52 13.84 -4.75
C ARG A 102 -6.07 14.85 -3.74
N GLY A 103 -5.20 15.67 -3.15
CA GLY A 103 -5.59 16.70 -2.17
C GLY A 103 -5.90 16.16 -0.77
N VAL A 104 -5.66 14.87 -0.52
CA VAL A 104 -5.77 14.25 0.80
C VAL A 104 -4.37 14.01 1.35
N ASN A 105 -4.16 14.40 2.60
CA ASN A 105 -2.91 14.22 3.32
C ASN A 105 -2.99 12.95 4.18
N TYR A 106 -2.04 12.05 4.01
CA TYR A 106 -1.92 10.80 4.75
C TYR A 106 -0.70 10.90 5.65
N ARG A 107 -0.92 10.83 6.97
CA ARG A 107 0.14 10.89 7.98
C ARG A 107 0.19 9.58 8.76
N PRO A 108 1.38 9.13 9.20
CA PRO A 108 1.48 8.03 10.13
C PRO A 108 0.61 8.27 11.38
N GLY A 109 -0.15 7.26 11.79
CA GLY A 109 -1.07 7.33 12.92
C GLY A 109 -2.45 7.91 12.62
N ALA A 110 -2.68 8.51 11.45
CA ALA A 110 -4.01 8.99 11.06
C ALA A 110 -5.00 7.83 10.92
N MET A 111 -6.29 8.09 11.17
CA MET A 111 -7.32 7.08 11.04
C MET A 111 -7.82 6.97 9.60
N LEU A 112 -7.77 5.75 9.04
CA LEU A 112 -8.19 5.46 7.68
C LEU A 112 -9.41 4.51 7.66
N TYR A 113 -10.39 4.89 6.85
CA TYR A 113 -11.58 4.12 6.53
C TYR A 113 -11.64 3.90 5.02
N SER A 114 -12.02 2.69 4.63
CA SER A 114 -12.06 2.30 3.23
C SER A 114 -13.15 1.25 3.02
N ASP A 115 -13.98 1.46 2.01
CA ASP A 115 -15.03 0.56 1.53
C ASP A 115 -15.07 0.60 -0.01
N ASP A 116 -16.13 0.13 -0.65
CA ASP A 116 -16.22 0.16 -2.12
C ASP A 116 -16.37 1.57 -2.71
N ASP A 117 -16.97 2.50 -1.95
CA ASP A 117 -17.22 3.87 -2.42
C ASP A 117 -15.94 4.72 -2.40
N GLY A 118 -15.10 4.55 -1.38
CA GLY A 118 -13.92 5.40 -1.28
C GLY A 118 -13.02 5.18 -0.08
N ILE A 119 -12.21 6.21 0.18
CA ILE A 119 -11.30 6.29 1.32
C ILE A 119 -11.61 7.60 2.05
N ALA A 120 -11.73 7.53 3.37
CA ALA A 120 -11.81 8.70 4.25
C ALA A 120 -10.65 8.66 5.25
N VAL A 121 -10.05 9.83 5.49
CA VAL A 121 -8.96 10.03 6.44
C VAL A 121 -9.44 11.02 7.50
N ILE A 122 -9.24 10.67 8.77
CA ILE A 122 -9.59 11.50 9.93
C ILE A 122 -8.31 11.75 10.73
N GLU A 123 -8.10 13.01 11.10
CA GLU A 123 -6.99 13.47 11.96
C GLU A 123 -7.41 13.53 13.43
#